data_AF-A0A5S5CYN0-F1
#
_entry.id   AF-A0A5S5CYN0-F1
#
_cell.length_a   1.000
_cell.length_b   1.000
_cell.length_c   1.000
_cell.angle_alpha   90.00
_cell.angle_beta   90.00
_cell.angle_gamma   90.00
#
_symmetry.space_group_name_H-M   'P 1'
#
loop_
_entity.id
_entity.type
_entity.pdbx_description
1 polymer ?
#
loop_
_entity_poly.entity_id
_entity_poly.type
_entity_poly.pdbx_seq_one_letter_code
_entity_poly.pdbx_strand_id
1 'polypeptide(L)'
;MVRMVSRQAAALTKARERRRALDVARDEHDRRVEEATAEALVALEARSEAEQTLAAATAALGETLRTLLAEDVPAERAAALLDLDTAEIQRLTKAADRPSPTAAKPVAPLTS
;
A
#
# COMPACT_ATOMS: atom_id res chain seq x y z
N MET A 1 -12.89 48.84 41.81
CA MET A 1 -13.57 48.26 40.63
C MET A 1 -12.71 48.32 39.36
N VAL A 2 -12.17 49.48 38.96
CA VAL A 2 -11.31 49.65 37.75
C VAL A 2 -10.10 48.70 37.69
N ARG A 3 -9.38 48.50 38.81
CA ARG A 3 -8.22 47.57 38.89
C ARG A 3 -8.58 46.09 38.70
N MET A 4 -9.82 45.69 38.94
CA MET A 4 -10.27 44.32 38.69
C MET A 4 -10.62 44.11 37.22
N VAL A 5 -11.27 45.11 36.59
CA VAL A 5 -11.57 45.10 35.16
C VAL A 5 -10.28 45.06 34.34
N SER A 6 -9.23 45.78 34.75
CA SER A 6 -7.92 45.71 34.07
C SER A 6 -7.21 44.36 34.23
N ARG A 7 -7.31 43.72 35.40
CA ARG A 7 -6.78 42.37 35.63
C ARG A 7 -7.53 41.31 34.81
N GLN A 8 -8.85 41.43 34.72
CA GLN A 8 -9.68 40.54 33.90
C GLN A 8 -9.38 40.70 32.41
N ALA A 9 -9.20 41.94 31.93
CA ALA A 9 -8.80 42.20 30.55
C ALA A 9 -7.43 41.58 30.22
N ALA A 10 -6.43 41.75 31.10
CA ALA A 10 -5.11 41.13 30.93
C ALA A 10 -5.17 39.60 30.95
N ALA A 11 -5.97 39.01 31.84
CA ALA A 11 -6.17 37.57 31.89
C ALA A 11 -6.82 37.03 30.61
N LEU A 12 -7.80 37.75 30.06
CA LEU A 12 -8.45 37.39 28.79
C LEU A 12 -7.49 37.48 27.59
N THR A 13 -6.64 38.51 27.52
CA THR A 13 -5.61 38.60 26.48
C THR A 13 -4.66 37.40 26.54
N LYS A 14 -4.14 37.09 27.72
CA LYS A 14 -3.24 35.94 27.93
C LYS A 14 -3.92 34.60 27.60
N ALA A 15 -5.20 34.45 27.94
CA ALA A 15 -5.97 33.27 27.58
C ALA A 15 -6.12 33.13 26.05
N ARG A 16 -6.37 34.23 25.33
CA ARG A 16 -6.45 34.25 23.86
C ARG A 16 -5.11 33.91 23.21
N GLU A 17 -4.01 34.46 23.72
CA GLU A 17 -2.65 34.16 23.24
C GLU A 17 -2.33 32.67 23.38
N ARG A 18 -2.61 32.09 24.55
CA ARG A 18 -2.41 30.65 24.79
C ARG A 18 -3.25 29.80 23.86
N ARG A 19 -4.53 30.17 23.64
CA ARG A 19 -5.40 29.44 22.71
C ARG A 19 -4.82 29.47 21.29
N ARG A 20 -4.42 30.65 20.80
CA ARG A 20 -3.79 30.79 19.48
C ARG A 20 -2.53 29.94 19.34
N ALA A 21 -1.69 29.89 20.38
CA ALA A 21 -0.50 29.05 20.37
C ALA A 21 -0.83 27.56 20.28
N LEU A 22 -1.88 27.11 20.97
CA LEU A 22 -2.37 25.72 20.88
C LEU A 22 -2.97 25.42 19.51
N ASP A 23 -3.74 26.36 18.95
CA ASP A 23 -4.34 26.22 17.62
C ASP A 23 -3.23 26.07 16.56
N VAL A 24 -2.21 26.93 16.58
CA VAL A 24 -1.04 26.83 15.67
C VAL A 24 -0.32 25.49 15.82
N ALA A 25 -0.12 25.01 17.05
CA ALA A 25 0.54 23.73 17.29
C ALA A 25 -0.28 22.54 16.79
N ARG A 26 -1.62 22.63 16.87
CA ARG A 26 -2.52 21.62 16.33
C ARG A 26 -2.48 21.63 14.80
N ASP A 27 -2.60 22.80 14.19
CA ASP A 27 -2.59 22.93 12.72
C ASP A 27 -1.28 22.37 12.13
N GLU A 28 -0.13 22.64 12.77
CA GLU A 28 1.16 22.09 12.33
C GLU A 28 1.27 20.57 12.54
N HIS A 29 0.63 20.02 13.56
CA HIS A 29 0.56 18.57 13.74
C HIS A 29 -0.34 17.94 12.68
N ASP A 30 -1.54 18.48 12.49
CA ASP A 30 -2.52 17.99 11.53
C ASP A 30 -1.94 18.02 10.12
N ARG A 31 -1.26 19.11 9.75
CA ARG A 31 -0.54 19.21 8.47
C ARG A 31 0.49 18.08 8.28
N ARG A 32 1.33 17.81 9.28
CA ARG A 32 2.32 16.72 9.19
C ARG A 32 1.67 15.34 9.08
N VAL A 33 0.53 15.15 9.75
CA VAL A 33 -0.25 13.91 9.65
C VAL A 33 -0.87 13.77 8.26
N GLU A 34 -1.43 14.84 7.71
CA GLU A 34 -2.00 14.85 6.35
C GLU A 34 -0.94 14.54 5.28
N GLU A 35 0.22 15.20 5.35
CA GLU A 35 1.36 14.95 4.44
C GLU A 35 1.82 13.48 4.52
N ALA A 36 2.09 12.97 5.74
CA ALA A 36 2.49 11.58 5.92
C ALA A 36 1.42 10.56 5.47
N THR A 37 0.14 10.90 5.65
CA THR A 37 -0.97 10.07 5.21
C THR A 37 -1.05 10.05 3.69
N ALA A 38 -0.91 11.20 3.02
CA ALA A 38 -0.89 11.26 1.56
C ALA A 38 0.26 10.43 0.97
N GLU A 39 1.46 10.53 1.53
CA GLU A 39 2.61 9.72 1.13
C GLU A 39 2.34 8.21 1.33
N ALA A 40 1.76 7.84 2.46
CA ALA A 40 1.41 6.44 2.75
C ALA A 40 0.36 5.89 1.76
N LEU A 41 -0.64 6.69 1.39
CA LEU A 41 -1.66 6.29 0.41
C LEU A 41 -1.05 6.03 -0.97
N VAL A 42 -0.16 6.92 -1.44
CA VAL A 42 0.57 6.72 -2.70
C VAL A 42 1.44 5.45 -2.64
N ALA A 43 2.13 5.22 -1.52
CA ALA A 43 2.95 4.02 -1.35
C ALA A 43 2.10 2.74 -1.32
N LEU A 44 0.90 2.78 -0.75
CA LEU A 44 -0.04 1.64 -0.74
C LEU A 44 -0.56 1.31 -2.14
N GLU A 45 -0.87 2.34 -2.94
CA GLU A 45 -1.27 2.16 -4.34
C GLU A 45 -0.13 1.53 -5.15
N ALA A 46 1.07 2.10 -5.08
CA ALA A 46 2.26 1.56 -5.76
C ALA A 46 2.57 0.11 -5.33
N ARG A 47 2.39 -0.20 -4.04
CA ARG A 47 2.53 -1.58 -3.54
C ARG A 47 1.49 -2.51 -4.16
N SER A 48 0.23 -2.10 -4.23
CA SER A 48 -0.85 -2.90 -4.84
C SER A 48 -0.57 -3.18 -6.32
N GLU A 49 -0.11 -2.17 -7.06
CA GLU A 49 0.28 -2.33 -8.47
C GLU A 49 1.47 -3.30 -8.63
N ALA A 50 2.48 -3.17 -7.77
CA ALA A 50 3.63 -4.08 -7.77
C ALA A 50 3.21 -5.52 -7.44
N GLU A 51 2.28 -5.73 -6.50
CA GLU A 51 1.73 -7.04 -6.18
C GLU A 51 0.96 -7.66 -7.34
N GLN A 52 0.16 -6.87 -8.06
CA GLN A 52 -0.54 -7.32 -9.27
C GLN A 52 0.44 -7.68 -10.39
N THR A 53 1.48 -6.85 -10.60
CA THR A 53 2.52 -7.09 -11.60
C THR A 53 3.30 -8.36 -11.28
N LEU A 54 3.67 -8.55 -10.01
CA LEU A 54 4.33 -9.76 -9.54
C LEU A 54 3.45 -10.99 -9.77
N ALA A 55 2.16 -10.92 -9.45
CA ALA A 55 1.23 -12.02 -9.66
C ALA A 55 1.12 -12.39 -11.16
N ALA A 56 1.03 -11.40 -12.04
CA ALA A 56 0.99 -11.61 -13.49
C ALA A 56 2.30 -12.24 -14.02
N ALA A 57 3.46 -11.72 -13.60
CA ALA A 57 4.76 -12.27 -13.97
C ALA A 57 4.93 -13.71 -13.47
N THR A 58 4.47 -13.99 -12.24
CA THR A 58 4.49 -15.33 -11.63
C THR A 58 3.62 -16.32 -12.41
N ALA A 59 2.43 -15.89 -12.84
CA ALA A 59 1.54 -16.72 -13.64
C ALA A 59 2.14 -17.03 -15.02
N ALA A 60 2.70 -16.02 -15.69
CA ALA A 60 3.38 -16.20 -16.98
C ALA A 60 4.58 -17.16 -16.85
N LEU A 61 5.36 -17.03 -15.77
CA LEU A 61 6.47 -17.95 -15.49
C LEU A 61 5.97 -19.38 -15.23
N GLY A 62 4.89 -19.57 -14.47
CA GLY A 62 4.32 -20.89 -14.27
C GLY A 62 3.79 -21.53 -15.55
N GLU A 63 3.27 -20.73 -16.49
CA GLU A 63 2.86 -21.20 -17.82
C GLU A 63 4.05 -21.62 -18.69
N THR A 64 5.11 -20.82 -18.76
CA THR A 64 6.33 -21.20 -19.50
C THR A 64 7.00 -22.44 -18.92
N LEU A 65 7.00 -22.60 -17.60
CA LEU A 65 7.46 -23.82 -16.94
C LEU A 65 6.63 -25.03 -17.36
N ARG A 66 5.30 -24.91 -17.45
CA ARG A 66 4.44 -26.01 -17.95
C ARG A 66 4.80 -26.38 -19.38
N THR A 67 5.06 -25.40 -20.26
CA THR A 67 5.54 -25.66 -21.62
C THR A 67 6.85 -26.44 -21.61
N LEU A 68 7.84 -26.04 -20.80
CA LEU A 68 9.11 -26.76 -20.71
C LEU A 68 8.93 -28.23 -20.27
N LEU A 69 8.10 -28.45 -19.25
CA LEU A 69 7.81 -29.81 -18.76
C LEU A 69 7.07 -30.66 -19.80
N ALA A 70 6.23 -30.04 -20.63
CA ALA A 70 5.52 -30.71 -21.74
C ALA A 70 6.46 -31.08 -22.90
N GLU A 71 7.58 -30.37 -23.05
CA GLU A 71 8.65 -30.66 -24.02
C GLU A 71 9.69 -31.66 -23.46
N ASP A 72 9.27 -32.53 -22.52
CA ASP A 72 10.10 -33.55 -21.87
C ASP A 72 11.35 -33.02 -21.15
N VAL A 73 11.38 -31.74 -20.77
CA VAL A 73 12.44 -31.20 -19.91
C VAL A 73 12.12 -31.56 -18.45
N PRO A 74 12.94 -32.38 -17.77
CA PRO A 74 12.67 -32.73 -16.37
C PRO A 74 12.85 -31.52 -15.46
N ALA A 75 12.14 -31.52 -14.32
CA ALA A 75 12.10 -30.39 -13.38
C ALA A 75 13.49 -29.99 -12.86
N GLU A 76 14.39 -30.95 -12.66
CA GLU A 76 15.78 -30.71 -12.24
C GLU A 76 16.57 -29.95 -13.31
N ARG A 77 16.33 -30.27 -14.58
CA ARG A 77 16.98 -29.59 -15.71
C ARG A 77 16.40 -28.20 -15.91
N ALA A 78 15.08 -28.04 -15.78
CA ALA A 78 14.45 -26.72 -15.84
C ALA A 78 14.93 -25.80 -14.70
N ALA A 79 15.05 -26.34 -13.48
CA ALA A 79 15.63 -25.67 -12.32
C ALA A 79 17.05 -25.18 -12.61
N ALA A 80 17.91 -26.04 -13.16
CA ALA A 80 19.27 -25.67 -13.52
C ALA A 80 19.35 -24.64 -14.67
N LEU A 81 18.44 -24.68 -15.64
CA LEU A 81 18.42 -23.72 -16.75
C LEU A 81 17.97 -22.32 -16.36
N LEU A 82 17.15 -22.23 -15.30
CA LEU A 82 16.53 -20.98 -14.84
C LEU A 82 17.17 -20.45 -13.55
N ASP A 83 18.22 -21.10 -13.05
CA ASP A 83 18.86 -20.82 -11.77
C ASP A 83 17.87 -20.79 -10.60
N LEU A 84 16.89 -21.72 -10.63
CA LEU A 84 15.87 -21.89 -9.60
C LEU A 84 16.08 -23.21 -8.85
N ASP A 85 15.48 -23.32 -7.66
CA ASP A 85 15.40 -24.59 -6.97
C ASP A 85 14.23 -25.45 -7.49
N THR A 86 14.33 -26.77 -7.38
CA THR A 86 13.29 -27.67 -7.92
C THR A 86 11.95 -27.53 -7.18
N ALA A 87 11.95 -27.11 -5.91
CA ALA A 87 10.72 -26.87 -5.16
C ALA A 87 10.02 -25.58 -5.64
N GLU A 88 10.78 -24.58 -6.08
CA GLU A 88 10.34 -23.35 -6.72
C GLU A 88 9.63 -23.66 -8.03
N ILE A 89 10.24 -24.50 -8.88
CA ILE A 89 9.62 -24.97 -10.12
C ILE A 89 8.26 -25.61 -9.82
N GLN A 90 8.20 -26.55 -8.87
CA GLN A 90 6.95 -27.21 -8.50
C GLN A 90 5.92 -26.23 -7.94
N ARG A 91 6.34 -25.26 -7.13
CA ARG A 91 5.45 -24.24 -6.55
C ARG A 91 4.87 -23.34 -7.64
N LEU A 92 5.68 -22.86 -8.56
CA LEU A 92 5.28 -21.96 -9.65
C LEU A 92 4.36 -22.67 -10.65
N THR A 93 4.71 -23.89 -11.06
CA THR A 93 3.86 -24.73 -11.91
C THR A 93 2.49 -24.96 -11.27
N LYS A 94 2.46 -25.31 -9.97
CA LYS A 94 1.21 -25.53 -9.24
C LYS A 94 0.41 -24.24 -9.02
N ALA A 95 1.07 -23.11 -8.82
CA ALA A 95 0.41 -21.82 -8.67
C ALA A 95 -0.32 -21.40 -9.94
N ALA A 96 0.22 -21.73 -11.12
CA ALA A 96 -0.42 -21.47 -12.41
C ALA A 96 -1.66 -22.34 -12.69
N ASP A 97 -1.81 -23.48 -12.01
CA ASP A 97 -3.01 -24.33 -12.11
C ASP A 97 -4.18 -23.82 -11.24
N ARG A 98 -3.93 -22.91 -10.30
CA ARG A 98 -5.00 -22.28 -9.53
C ARG A 98 -5.67 -21.18 -10.38
N PRO A 99 -7.00 -21.20 -10.54
CA PRO A 99 -7.68 -20.08 -11.18
C PRO A 99 -7.41 -18.79 -10.40
N SER A 100 -6.91 -17.78 -11.10
CA SER A 100 -6.60 -16.47 -10.52
C SER A 100 -7.89 -15.80 -9.98
N PRO A 101 -7.92 -15.37 -8.70
CA PRO A 101 -9.09 -14.69 -8.14
C PRO A 101 -9.34 -13.29 -8.73
N THR A 102 -8.41 -12.74 -9.52
CA THR A 102 -8.51 -11.41 -10.13
C THR A 102 -9.56 -11.30 -11.25
N ALA A 103 -10.14 -12.41 -11.73
CA ALA A 103 -11.19 -12.36 -12.77
C ALA A 103 -12.61 -12.00 -12.24
N ALA A 104 -12.77 -11.73 -10.95
CA ALA A 104 -14.05 -11.33 -10.36
C ALA A 104 -14.34 -9.82 -10.52
N LYS A 105 -14.73 -9.45 -11.76
CA LYS A 105 -15.54 -8.30 -12.24
C LYS A 105 -15.46 -6.91 -11.56
N PRO A 106 -15.47 -5.82 -12.37
CA PRO A 106 -15.50 -4.43 -11.88
C PRO A 106 -16.82 -4.08 -11.20
N VAL A 107 -16.72 -3.38 -10.05
CA VAL A 107 -17.84 -2.77 -9.33
C VAL A 107 -18.40 -1.62 -10.17
N ALA A 108 -19.69 -1.69 -10.52
CA ALA A 108 -20.40 -0.64 -11.23
C ALA A 108 -20.54 0.63 -10.37
N PRO A 109 -20.48 1.85 -10.94
CA PRO A 109 -20.68 3.07 -10.17
C PRO A 109 -22.16 3.24 -9.83
N LEU A 110 -22.45 3.38 -8.53
CA LEU A 110 -23.72 3.87 -8.02
C LEU A 110 -23.88 5.34 -8.40
N THR A 111 -24.83 5.62 -9.30
CA THR A 111 -25.32 6.97 -9.56
C THR A 111 -26.24 7.40 -8.40
N SER A 112 -26.00 8.59 -7.84
CA SER A 112 -27.00 9.40 -7.13
C SER A 112 -27.17 10.72 -7.84
#